data_AF-A0A7L1WUL9-F1
#
_entry.id   AF-A0A7L1WUL9-F1
#
_cell.length_a   1.000
_cell.length_b   1.000
_cell.length_c   1.000
_cell.angle_alpha   90.00
_cell.angle_beta   90.00
_cell.angle_gamma   90.00
#
_symmetry.space_group_name_H-M   'P 1'
#
loop_
_entity.id
_entity.type
_entity.pdbx_description
1 polymer ?
#
loop_
_entity_poly.entity_id
_entity_poly.type
_entity_poly.pdbx_seq_one_letter_code
_entity_poly.pdbx_strand_id
1 'polypeptide(L)'
;MNRIRIHVLPTSRGRLTPVPRPQEPLACSFAPRPCSQPRLEGQEFCIKHILEDRNAPFKQCSYVSTKNGKRCPNAAPKPEKKDGTSFCAEHARRNALALQAQVKKSNPGPVGETLLCQLSSYARAELGSQSVESSRSEASRILDEDSWSDCEQDPVTVEQTWRGDPDSEADSIDSDQEDPLKHAGVYTAEEVALIMREKLIRLQSLYIDQFKRLQHLLKEKKRRFLHSRKGEHEAIG
;
A
#
# COMPACT_ATOMS: atom_id res chain seq x y z
N MET A 1 -49.69 -26.25 0.94
CA MET A 1 -48.61 -26.49 1.93
C MET A 1 -47.44 -27.07 1.17
N ASN A 2 -46.53 -26.22 0.70
CA ASN A 2 -45.48 -26.62 -0.24
C ASN A 2 -44.19 -26.84 0.55
N ARG A 3 -43.76 -28.10 0.70
CA ARG A 3 -42.52 -28.48 1.39
C ARG A 3 -41.39 -28.65 0.37
N ILE A 4 -40.39 -27.77 0.42
CA ILE A 4 -39.18 -27.87 -0.40
C ILE A 4 -38.24 -28.89 0.25
N ARG A 5 -37.88 -29.96 -0.47
CA ARG A 5 -36.85 -30.93 -0.09
C ARG A 5 -35.50 -30.44 -0.60
N ILE A 6 -34.59 -30.07 0.30
CA ILE A 6 -33.21 -29.75 -0.05
C ILE A 6 -32.38 -31.05 -0.02
N HIS A 7 -31.87 -31.47 -1.18
CA HIS A 7 -30.88 -32.52 -1.28
C HIS A 7 -29.50 -31.93 -0.96
N VAL A 8 -28.86 -32.42 0.11
CA VAL A 8 -27.47 -32.08 0.44
C VAL A 8 -26.56 -33.14 -0.20
N LEU A 9 -25.75 -32.73 -1.17
CA LEU A 9 -24.72 -33.59 -1.76
C LEU A 9 -23.55 -33.76 -0.76
N PRO A 10 -22.91 -34.95 -0.69
CA PRO A 10 -21.80 -35.17 0.23
C PRO A 10 -20.57 -34.37 -0.22
N THR A 11 -20.09 -33.46 0.63
CA THR A 11 -18.82 -32.75 0.38
C THR A 11 -17.66 -33.71 0.57
N SER A 12 -16.85 -33.89 -0.46
CA SER A 12 -15.65 -34.71 -0.44
C SER A 12 -14.63 -34.08 0.51
N ARG A 13 -14.23 -34.81 1.56
CA ARG A 13 -13.10 -34.47 2.41
C ARG A 13 -11.79 -34.69 1.63
N GLY A 14 -11.43 -33.71 0.83
CA GLY A 14 -10.07 -33.56 0.32
C GLY A 14 -9.11 -33.36 1.49
N ARG A 15 -8.09 -34.21 1.58
CA ARG A 15 -6.99 -34.10 2.53
C ARG A 15 -6.19 -32.84 2.20
N LEU A 16 -6.46 -31.74 2.88
CA LEU A 16 -5.65 -30.53 2.81
C LEU A 16 -4.26 -30.84 3.35
N THR A 17 -3.24 -30.57 2.55
CA THR A 17 -1.85 -30.49 3.01
C THR A 17 -1.76 -29.46 4.14
N PRO A 18 -1.06 -29.75 5.26
CA PRO A 18 -0.90 -28.76 6.31
C PRO A 18 -0.15 -27.55 5.76
N VAL A 19 -0.83 -26.40 5.75
CA VAL A 19 -0.22 -25.10 5.48
C VAL A 19 0.88 -24.90 6.54
N PRO A 20 2.13 -24.55 6.16
CA PRO A 20 3.15 -24.20 7.13
C PRO A 20 2.62 -23.05 7.99
N ARG A 21 2.54 -23.27 9.31
CA ARG A 21 2.24 -22.18 10.25
C ARG A 21 3.22 -21.03 9.99
N PRO A 22 2.76 -19.79 9.76
CA PRO A 22 3.65 -18.63 9.82
C PRO A 22 4.29 -18.66 11.21
N GLN A 23 5.61 -18.86 11.27
CA GLN A 23 6.33 -18.81 12.53
C GLN A 23 6.10 -17.42 13.12
N GLU A 24 5.59 -17.34 14.35
CA GLU A 24 5.46 -16.05 15.03
C GLU A 24 6.82 -15.35 15.02
N PRO A 25 6.91 -14.09 14.58
CA PRO A 25 8.18 -13.40 14.50
C PRO A 25 8.81 -13.35 15.90
N LEU A 26 9.89 -14.10 16.07
CA LEU A 26 10.63 -14.16 17.33
C LEU A 26 11.11 -12.75 17.69
N ALA A 27 10.97 -12.38 18.96
CA ALA A 27 11.41 -11.09 19.47
C ALA A 27 12.93 -11.03 19.61
N CYS A 28 13.51 -9.85 19.38
CA CYS A 28 14.94 -9.57 19.46
C CYS A 28 15.60 -10.06 20.77
N SER A 29 16.71 -10.80 20.65
CA SER A 29 17.51 -11.38 21.75
C SER A 29 18.41 -10.39 22.49
N PHE A 30 18.06 -9.09 22.51
CA PHE A 30 18.88 -8.08 23.20
C PHE A 30 18.87 -8.30 24.72
N ALA A 31 20.02 -8.66 25.30
CA ALA A 31 20.14 -9.05 26.71
C ALA A 31 20.07 -7.89 27.73
N PRO A 32 20.66 -6.69 27.47
CA PRO A 32 20.63 -5.58 28.42
C PRO A 32 19.23 -5.01 28.71
N ARG A 33 18.29 -5.08 27.76
CA ARG A 33 16.89 -4.66 27.92
C ARG A 33 15.99 -5.50 27.01
N PRO A 34 14.78 -5.91 27.46
CA PRO A 34 13.86 -6.64 26.60
C PRO A 34 13.44 -5.79 25.40
N CYS A 35 13.66 -6.29 24.19
CA CYS A 35 13.30 -5.65 22.93
C CYS A 35 12.16 -6.43 22.26
N SER A 36 10.99 -5.81 22.11
CA SER A 36 9.82 -6.43 21.45
C SER A 36 9.83 -6.35 19.93
N GLN A 37 10.90 -5.84 19.32
CA GLN A 37 11.00 -5.74 17.87
C GLN A 37 11.26 -7.13 17.26
N PRO A 38 10.70 -7.39 16.05
CA PRO A 38 10.93 -8.65 15.37
C PRO A 38 12.41 -8.81 15.01
N ARG A 39 12.91 -10.04 15.10
CA ARG A 39 14.22 -10.42 14.59
C ARG A 39 14.28 -10.29 13.08
N LEU A 40 15.47 -9.99 12.56
CA LEU A 40 15.74 -10.14 11.14
C LEU A 40 15.81 -11.62 10.76
N GLU A 41 15.46 -11.94 9.52
CA GLU A 41 15.47 -13.31 9.04
C GLU A 41 16.88 -13.91 9.13
N GLY A 42 17.00 -15.07 9.79
CA GLY A 42 18.27 -15.74 10.05
C GLY A 42 19.18 -15.06 11.08
N GLN A 43 18.68 -14.08 11.85
CA GLN A 43 19.45 -13.33 12.86
C GLN A 43 18.74 -13.33 14.21
N GLU A 44 19.51 -13.18 15.29
CA GLU A 44 18.96 -13.15 16.66
C GLU A 44 18.47 -11.77 17.10
N PHE A 45 18.74 -10.73 16.31
CA PHE A 45 18.50 -9.33 16.67
C PHE A 45 17.62 -8.61 15.66
N CYS A 46 16.94 -7.55 16.10
CA CYS A 46 16.24 -6.62 15.22
C CYS A 46 17.21 -5.66 14.53
N ILE A 47 16.74 -4.92 13.52
CA ILE A 47 17.57 -3.96 12.76
C ILE A 47 18.26 -2.88 13.62
N LYS A 48 17.74 -2.58 14.81
CA LYS A 48 18.35 -1.62 15.76
C LYS A 48 19.51 -2.21 16.54
N HIS A 49 19.46 -3.50 16.87
CA HIS A 49 20.46 -4.19 17.69
C HIS A 49 21.36 -5.12 16.87
N ILE A 50 21.14 -5.23 15.55
CA ILE A 50 21.91 -6.11 14.66
C ILE A 50 23.42 -5.81 14.65
N LEU A 51 23.84 -4.61 15.05
CA LEU A 51 25.26 -4.24 15.14
C LEU A 51 25.97 -4.87 16.35
N GLU A 52 25.25 -5.45 17.29
CA GLU A 52 25.82 -6.19 18.42
C GLU A 52 26.25 -7.60 18.04
N ASP A 53 25.62 -8.15 17.00
CA ASP A 53 25.98 -9.43 16.43
C ASP A 53 27.20 -9.27 15.52
N ARG A 54 28.32 -9.84 15.93
CA ARG A 54 29.57 -9.84 15.15
C ARG A 54 29.49 -10.70 13.90
N ASN A 55 28.56 -11.65 13.86
CA ASN A 55 28.40 -12.60 12.76
C ASN A 55 27.34 -12.13 11.76
N ALA A 56 26.55 -11.10 12.10
CA ALA A 56 25.55 -10.56 11.20
C ALA A 56 26.19 -9.88 9.98
N PRO A 57 25.59 -9.99 8.79
CA PRO A 57 26.04 -9.34 7.57
C PRO A 57 25.65 -7.85 7.56
N PHE A 58 25.89 -7.14 8.66
CA PHE A 58 25.59 -5.73 8.82
C PHE A 58 26.81 -4.99 9.38
N LYS A 59 27.04 -3.77 8.90
CA LYS A 59 28.05 -2.83 9.43
C LYS A 59 27.42 -1.46 9.67
N GLN A 60 28.05 -0.62 10.49
CA GLN A 60 27.56 0.74 10.68
C GLN A 60 27.50 1.50 9.34
N CYS A 61 26.44 2.26 9.13
CA CYS A 61 26.25 3.08 7.94
C CYS A 61 27.45 4.02 7.70
N SER A 62 27.92 4.06 6.46
CA SER A 62 29.09 4.85 6.07
C SER A 62 28.80 6.34 5.89
N TYR A 63 27.53 6.76 5.97
CA TYR A 63 27.15 8.17 5.84
C TYR A 63 27.66 9.01 7.01
N VAL A 64 28.30 10.14 6.70
CA VAL A 64 28.72 11.17 7.65
C VAL A 64 27.82 12.38 7.49
N SER A 65 27.17 12.81 8.58
CA SER A 65 26.28 13.96 8.52
C SER A 65 27.07 15.27 8.41
N THR A 66 26.65 16.13 7.49
CA THR A 66 27.27 17.44 7.23
C THR A 66 27.11 18.42 8.39
N LYS A 67 26.09 18.22 9.25
CA LYS A 67 25.79 19.12 10.36
C LYS A 67 26.67 18.89 11.59
N ASN A 68 27.08 17.65 11.82
CA ASN A 68 27.72 17.24 13.07
C ASN A 68 28.97 16.38 12.85
N GLY A 69 29.35 16.05 11.61
CA GLY A 69 30.52 15.25 11.27
C GLY A 69 30.48 13.81 11.79
N LYS A 70 29.37 13.38 12.42
CA LYS A 70 29.24 12.05 13.01
C LYS A 70 28.72 11.05 11.98
N ARG A 71 29.22 9.82 12.04
CA ARG A 71 28.69 8.70 11.25
C ARG A 71 27.29 8.35 11.72
N CYS A 72 26.45 7.95 10.78
CA CYS A 72 25.11 7.47 11.06
C CYS A 72 25.19 6.20 11.95
N PRO A 73 24.45 6.14 13.07
CA PRO A 73 24.47 4.98 13.98
C PRO A 73 23.72 3.75 13.42
N ASN A 74 22.95 3.91 12.34
CA ASN A 74 22.11 2.83 11.81
C ASN A 74 22.92 1.73 11.11
N ALA A 75 22.40 0.51 11.15
CA ALA A 75 22.97 -0.63 10.44
C ALA A 75 22.77 -0.52 8.91
N ALA A 76 23.78 -0.98 8.17
CA ALA A 76 23.81 -1.06 6.72
C ALA A 76 24.20 -2.50 6.31
N PRO A 77 23.52 -3.12 5.34
CA PRO A 77 23.88 -4.44 4.84
C PRO A 77 25.33 -4.46 4.36
N LYS A 78 26.06 -5.52 4.68
CA LYS A 78 27.44 -5.72 4.23
C LYS A 78 27.38 -6.14 2.76
N PRO A 79 28.01 -5.39 1.84
CA PRO A 79 28.12 -5.84 0.46
C PRO A 79 29.03 -7.07 0.41
N GLU A 80 28.69 -8.04 -0.44
CA GLU A 80 29.52 -9.22 -0.75
C GLU A 80 30.94 -8.83 -1.20
N LYS A 81 31.09 -7.62 -1.77
CA LYS A 81 32.38 -7.06 -2.19
C LYS A 81 33.05 -6.29 -1.03
N LYS A 82 34.27 -6.70 -0.71
CA LYS A 82 35.07 -6.35 0.49
C LYS A 82 35.19 -4.84 0.80
N ASP A 83 35.10 -3.96 -0.20
CA ASP A 83 35.37 -2.52 -0.04
C ASP A 83 34.21 -1.60 -0.44
N GLY A 84 32.99 -2.11 -0.55
CA GLY A 84 31.82 -1.29 -0.85
C GLY A 84 31.39 -0.40 0.31
N THR A 85 31.26 0.91 0.07
CA THR A 85 30.53 1.84 0.95
C THR A 85 29.09 1.36 1.10
N SER A 86 28.65 1.10 2.33
CA SER A 86 27.28 0.67 2.59
C SER A 86 26.52 1.73 3.36
N PHE A 87 25.27 1.94 2.96
CA PHE A 87 24.37 2.90 3.56
C PHE A 87 23.17 2.17 4.19
N CYS A 88 22.66 2.69 5.30
CA CYS A 88 21.39 2.22 5.84
C CYS A 88 20.27 2.56 4.84
N ALA A 89 19.11 1.90 4.93
CA ALA A 89 18.01 2.04 3.96
C ALA A 89 17.65 3.51 3.65
N GLU A 90 17.66 4.36 4.67
CA GLU A 90 17.39 5.80 4.54
C GLU A 90 18.47 6.52 3.72
N HIS A 91 19.75 6.29 4.01
CA HIS A 91 20.86 6.91 3.30
C HIS A 91 21.11 6.30 1.92
N ALA A 92 20.77 5.03 1.72
CA ALA A 92 20.78 4.39 0.40
C ALA A 92 19.77 5.07 -0.52
N ARG A 93 18.53 5.31 -0.04
CA ARG A 93 17.52 6.06 -0.81
C ARG A 93 17.95 7.49 -1.12
N ARG A 94 18.49 8.22 -0.15
CA ARG A 94 19.00 9.59 -0.40
C ARG A 94 20.14 9.61 -1.42
N ASN A 95 21.07 8.66 -1.30
CA ASN A 95 22.19 8.56 -2.24
C ASN A 95 21.70 8.25 -3.66
N ALA A 96 20.75 7.31 -3.82
CA ALA A 96 20.15 7.01 -5.11
C ALA A 96 19.46 8.24 -5.74
N LEU A 97 18.68 9.00 -4.96
CA LEU A 97 18.05 10.24 -5.43
C LEU A 97 19.08 11.30 -5.83
N ALA A 98 20.16 11.45 -5.05
CA ALA A 98 21.24 12.37 -5.37
C ALA A 98 21.94 11.97 -6.68
N LEU A 99 22.24 10.68 -6.88
CA LEU A 99 22.82 10.18 -8.13
C LEU A 99 21.88 10.43 -9.32
N GLN A 100 20.58 10.14 -9.19
CA GLN A 100 19.59 10.42 -10.24
C GLN A 100 19.52 11.92 -10.59
N ALA A 101 19.60 12.81 -9.60
CA ALA A 101 19.62 14.25 -9.82
C ALA A 101 20.88 14.73 -10.56
N GLN A 102 22.04 14.10 -10.31
CA GLN A 102 23.27 14.40 -11.05
C GLN A 102 23.21 13.91 -12.50
N VAL A 103 22.65 12.71 -12.74
CA VAL A 103 22.45 12.19 -14.11
C VAL A 103 21.52 13.09 -14.92
N LYS A 104 20.46 13.64 -14.29
CA LYS A 104 19.56 14.62 -14.93
C LYS A 104 20.24 15.95 -15.26
N LYS A 105 21.29 16.33 -14.53
CA LYS A 105 22.07 17.55 -14.80
C LYS A 105 23.16 17.34 -15.87
N SER A 106 23.70 16.13 -15.99
CA SER A 106 24.70 15.80 -17.01
C SER A 106 24.10 15.39 -18.37
N ASN A 107 22.79 15.14 -18.44
CA ASN A 107 22.11 14.79 -19.69
C ASN A 107 20.88 15.70 -19.93
N PRO A 108 21.02 16.82 -20.66
CA PRO A 108 19.89 17.52 -21.24
C PRO A 108 19.47 16.80 -22.54
N GLY A 109 19.16 15.50 -22.43
CA GLY A 109 18.67 14.64 -23.52
C GLY A 109 17.18 14.33 -23.31
N PRO A 110 16.40 14.15 -24.38
CA PRO A 110 15.00 14.54 -24.43
C PRO A 110 14.14 13.72 -23.47
N VAL A 111 13.31 14.43 -22.73
CA VAL A 111 12.16 13.94 -21.93
C VAL A 111 11.36 12.85 -22.67
N GLY A 112 11.39 12.85 -24.01
CA GLY A 112 10.79 11.85 -24.89
C GLY A 112 11.27 10.41 -24.68
N GLU A 113 12.55 10.12 -24.40
CA GLU A 113 13.01 8.73 -24.23
C GLU A 113 12.49 8.11 -22.93
N THR A 114 12.38 8.91 -21.87
CA THR A 114 11.82 8.48 -20.58
C THR A 114 10.32 8.22 -20.71
N LEU A 115 9.62 9.06 -21.49
CA LEU A 115 8.20 8.90 -21.81
C LEU A 115 7.96 7.66 -22.70
N LEU A 116 8.80 7.44 -23.72
CA LEU A 116 8.77 6.27 -24.60
C LEU A 116 9.03 4.97 -23.81
N CYS A 117 9.96 4.99 -22.86
CA CYS A 117 10.20 3.85 -21.98
C CYS A 117 8.96 3.55 -21.11
N GLN A 118 8.32 4.57 -20.55
CA GLN A 118 7.07 4.41 -19.77
C GLN A 118 5.89 3.93 -20.64
N LEU A 119 5.75 4.43 -21.87
CA LEU A 119 4.71 4.00 -22.81
C LEU A 119 4.93 2.59 -23.36
N SER A 120 6.19 2.20 -23.59
CA SER A 120 6.53 0.86 -24.07
C SER A 120 6.15 -0.25 -23.09
N SER A 121 6.16 0.02 -21.78
CA SER A 121 5.66 -0.92 -20.77
C SER A 121 4.14 -1.14 -20.85
N TYR A 122 3.37 -0.12 -21.22
CA TYR A 122 1.93 -0.27 -21.45
C TYR A 122 1.64 -0.98 -22.78
N ALA A 123 2.37 -0.67 -23.84
CA ALA A 123 2.22 -1.32 -25.14
C ALA A 123 2.58 -2.83 -25.11
N ARG A 124 3.46 -3.27 -24.20
CA ARG A 124 3.81 -4.68 -24.01
C ARG A 124 2.82 -5.45 -23.14
N ALA A 125 1.96 -4.77 -22.38
CA ALA A 125 0.92 -5.42 -21.56
C ALA A 125 -0.29 -5.88 -22.40
N GLU A 126 -0.54 -5.26 -23.56
CA GLU A 126 -1.69 -5.57 -24.43
C GLU A 126 -1.45 -6.71 -25.45
N LEU A 127 -0.21 -7.20 -25.61
CA LEU A 127 0.12 -8.25 -26.60
C LEU A 127 0.32 -9.65 -25.99
N GLY A 128 -0.16 -9.86 -24.77
CA GLY A 128 0.08 -11.06 -23.98
C GLY A 128 -1.15 -11.87 -23.63
N SER A 129 -2.17 -12.00 -24.50
CA SER A 129 -3.22 -13.03 -24.42
C SER A 129 -4.15 -13.05 -25.65
N GLN A 130 -3.68 -13.52 -26.80
CA GLN A 130 -4.58 -14.08 -27.81
C GLN A 130 -4.01 -15.39 -28.36
N SER A 131 -4.50 -16.49 -27.78
CA SER A 131 -4.52 -17.80 -28.41
C SER A 131 -5.80 -17.88 -29.24
N VAL A 132 -5.64 -17.81 -30.57
CA VAL A 132 -6.31 -18.62 -31.61
C VAL A 132 -7.72 -19.13 -31.29
N GLU A 133 -8.76 -18.63 -31.98
CA GLU A 133 -9.41 -19.32 -33.11
C GLU A 133 -10.64 -18.55 -33.66
N SER A 134 -10.91 -18.76 -34.96
CA SER A 134 -12.23 -18.64 -35.62
C SER A 134 -12.64 -17.33 -36.34
N SER A 135 -12.18 -17.22 -37.60
CA SER A 135 -13.01 -17.23 -38.82
C SER A 135 -14.34 -16.44 -38.85
N ARG A 136 -14.35 -15.28 -39.53
CA ARG A 136 -15.07 -15.04 -40.80
C ARG A 136 -15.27 -13.54 -41.07
N SER A 137 -14.66 -13.08 -42.15
CA SER A 137 -14.90 -11.82 -42.82
C SER A 137 -16.24 -11.85 -43.55
N GLU A 138 -17.14 -10.88 -43.30
CA GLU A 138 -18.27 -10.57 -44.19
C GLU A 138 -18.74 -9.11 -44.00
N ALA A 139 -18.12 -8.16 -44.68
CA ALA A 139 -18.78 -6.91 -45.09
C ALA A 139 -17.97 -6.17 -46.17
N SER A 140 -17.47 -6.92 -47.15
CA SER A 140 -17.22 -6.40 -48.50
C SER A 140 -18.47 -6.71 -49.32
N ARG A 141 -19.30 -5.69 -49.57
CA ARG A 141 -20.41 -5.68 -50.54
C ARG A 141 -20.38 -4.27 -51.14
N ILE A 142 -19.61 -4.04 -52.22
CA ILE A 142 -20.04 -4.11 -53.64
C ILE A 142 -21.18 -3.09 -53.85
N LEU A 143 -20.90 -1.85 -54.28
CA LEU A 143 -20.56 -1.29 -55.62
C LEU A 143 -21.79 -0.59 -56.23
N ASP A 144 -21.50 0.61 -56.75
CA ASP A 144 -22.19 1.38 -57.81
C ASP A 144 -23.60 1.94 -57.53
N GLU A 145 -23.67 3.26 -57.34
CA GLU A 145 -24.78 4.08 -57.87
C GLU A 145 -24.31 5.52 -58.13
N ASP A 146 -24.65 6.00 -59.31
CA ASP A 146 -24.11 7.15 -60.03
C ASP A 146 -24.53 8.53 -59.47
N SER A 147 -23.70 9.56 -59.66
CA SER A 147 -24.09 10.77 -60.40
C SER A 147 -22.95 11.80 -60.41
N TRP A 148 -22.33 11.96 -61.57
CA TRP A 148 -21.34 12.99 -61.86
C TRP A 148 -22.09 14.29 -62.19
N SER A 149 -22.05 15.27 -61.31
CA SER A 149 -22.40 16.66 -61.63
C SER A 149 -21.14 17.49 -61.65
N ASP A 150 -20.68 17.77 -62.87
CA ASP A 150 -19.66 18.74 -63.24
C ASP A 150 -20.03 20.13 -62.71
N CYS A 151 -19.23 20.68 -61.81
CA CYS A 151 -19.26 22.09 -61.44
C CYS A 151 -17.84 22.48 -61.03
N GLU A 152 -17.10 23.04 -61.99
CA GLU A 152 -15.86 23.77 -61.77
C GLU A 152 -16.06 24.81 -60.65
N GLN A 153 -15.52 24.53 -59.46
CA GLN A 153 -15.39 25.53 -58.41
C GLN A 153 -14.08 25.30 -57.68
N ASP A 154 -13.29 26.39 -57.64
CA ASP A 154 -11.97 26.56 -57.03
C ASP A 154 -11.62 25.60 -55.88
N PRO A 155 -10.32 25.24 -55.70
CA PRO A 155 -9.91 24.48 -54.53
C PRO A 155 -10.30 25.25 -53.26
N VAL A 156 -11.30 24.71 -52.54
CA VAL A 156 -11.71 25.19 -51.22
C VAL A 156 -10.47 25.16 -50.32
N THR A 157 -9.92 26.34 -50.05
CA THR A 157 -8.83 26.47 -49.09
C THR A 157 -9.38 26.22 -47.69
N VAL A 158 -8.56 25.61 -46.83
CA VAL A 158 -8.88 25.21 -45.43
C VAL A 158 -9.42 26.37 -44.57
N GLU A 159 -9.25 27.60 -45.05
CA GLU A 159 -9.69 28.82 -44.39
C GLU A 159 -11.22 29.05 -44.47
N GLN A 160 -11.93 28.44 -45.43
CA GLN A 160 -13.37 28.69 -45.64
C GLN A 160 -14.31 27.75 -44.86
N THR A 161 -13.81 26.70 -44.21
CA THR A 161 -14.67 25.77 -43.44
C THR A 161 -14.98 26.27 -42.03
N TRP A 162 -14.22 27.23 -41.50
CA TRP A 162 -14.46 27.79 -40.17
C TRP A 162 -15.31 29.05 -40.28
N ARG A 163 -16.62 28.87 -40.50
CA ARG A 163 -17.59 29.92 -40.19
C ARG A 163 -17.78 29.94 -38.68
N GLY A 164 -16.83 30.55 -37.98
CA GLY A 164 -16.98 30.88 -36.57
C GLY A 164 -18.17 31.81 -36.42
N ASP A 165 -19.21 31.36 -35.73
CA ASP A 165 -20.34 32.18 -35.32
C ASP A 165 -19.86 33.20 -34.27
N PRO A 166 -19.95 34.51 -34.51
CA PRO A 166 -19.37 35.51 -33.60
C PRO A 166 -20.18 35.79 -32.33
N ASP A 167 -21.37 35.19 -32.14
CA ASP A 167 -22.26 35.51 -31.01
C ASP A 167 -22.56 34.32 -30.06
N SER A 168 -21.63 33.37 -29.91
CA SER A 168 -21.78 32.30 -28.92
C SER A 168 -21.39 32.76 -27.50
N GLU A 169 -22.22 33.62 -26.92
CA GLU A 169 -22.21 34.04 -25.51
C GLU A 169 -22.73 32.91 -24.58
N ALA A 170 -22.29 31.68 -24.82
CA ALA A 170 -22.62 30.56 -23.95
C ALA A 170 -21.80 30.73 -22.67
N ASP A 171 -22.38 31.39 -21.67
CA ASP A 171 -21.94 31.33 -20.28
C ASP A 171 -21.77 29.85 -19.92
N SER A 172 -20.52 29.37 -19.98
CA SER A 172 -20.18 28.01 -19.61
C SER A 172 -20.49 27.91 -18.13
N ILE A 173 -21.54 27.16 -17.81
CA ILE A 173 -21.86 26.83 -16.43
C ILE A 173 -20.60 26.17 -15.85
N ASP A 174 -19.97 26.84 -14.88
CA ASP A 174 -18.82 26.32 -14.15
C ASP A 174 -19.29 25.00 -13.57
N SER A 175 -18.82 23.89 -14.14
CA SER A 175 -19.18 22.59 -13.63
C SER A 175 -18.41 22.47 -12.33
N ASP A 176 -19.05 22.90 -11.23
CA ASP A 176 -18.64 22.79 -9.83
C ASP A 176 -18.46 21.32 -9.39
N GLN A 177 -18.02 20.45 -10.29
CA GLN A 177 -17.59 19.11 -10.00
C GLN A 177 -16.24 19.23 -9.30
N GLU A 178 -16.30 19.51 -7.99
CA GLU A 178 -15.17 19.53 -7.07
C GLU A 178 -14.12 18.48 -7.47
N ASP A 179 -12.91 18.93 -7.77
CA ASP A 179 -11.81 18.06 -8.19
C ASP A 179 -11.71 16.85 -7.23
N PRO A 180 -11.90 15.61 -7.73
CA PRO A 180 -11.85 14.41 -6.90
C PRO A 180 -10.53 14.24 -6.14
N LEU A 181 -9.45 14.88 -6.60
CA LEU A 181 -8.12 14.82 -6.02
C LEU A 181 -7.77 16.03 -5.15
N LYS A 182 -8.70 16.97 -4.92
CA LYS A 182 -8.39 18.20 -4.18
C LYS A 182 -7.92 18.01 -2.75
N HIS A 183 -8.23 16.85 -2.15
CA HIS A 183 -7.76 16.45 -0.82
C HIS A 183 -6.80 15.26 -0.86
N ALA A 184 -6.26 14.90 -2.02
CA ALA A 184 -5.36 13.77 -2.14
C ALA A 184 -4.11 13.96 -1.28
N GLY A 185 -3.91 13.06 -0.32
CA GLY A 185 -2.76 13.08 0.59
C GLY A 185 -2.88 14.05 1.77
N VAL A 186 -4.03 14.71 1.96
CA VAL A 186 -4.28 15.60 3.10
C VAL A 186 -5.60 15.21 3.76
N TYR A 187 -5.59 15.07 5.09
CA TYR A 187 -6.84 14.82 5.82
C TYR A 187 -7.70 16.07 5.88
N THR A 188 -8.97 15.93 5.53
CA THR A 188 -9.93 17.04 5.68
C THR A 188 -10.29 17.24 7.16
N ALA A 189 -10.82 18.40 7.50
CA ALA A 189 -11.26 18.69 8.86
C ALA A 189 -12.34 17.70 9.32
N GLU A 190 -13.24 17.31 8.43
CA GLU A 190 -14.29 16.32 8.69
C GLU A 190 -13.70 14.95 8.99
N GLU A 191 -12.72 14.50 8.21
CA GLU A 191 -12.04 13.23 8.42
C GLU A 191 -11.30 13.20 9.77
N VAL A 192 -10.59 14.28 10.11
CA VAL A 192 -9.91 14.41 11.40
C VAL A 192 -10.93 14.36 12.55
N ALA A 193 -12.06 15.05 12.42
CA ALA A 193 -13.12 15.04 13.42
C ALA A 193 -13.72 13.64 13.60
N LEU A 194 -13.96 12.91 12.51
CA LEU A 194 -14.45 11.52 12.55
C LEU A 194 -13.45 10.60 13.23
N ILE A 195 -12.18 10.66 12.85
CA ILE A 195 -11.11 9.87 13.47
C ILE A 195 -11.05 10.19 14.97
N MET A 196 -11.04 11.46 15.36
CA MET A 196 -10.96 11.85 16.76
C MET A 196 -12.17 11.35 17.55
N ARG A 197 -13.39 11.46 16.99
CA ARG A 197 -14.61 10.92 17.60
C ARG A 197 -14.51 9.41 17.83
N GLU A 198 -14.06 8.65 16.84
CA GLU A 198 -13.86 7.21 16.98
C GLU A 198 -12.82 6.86 18.05
N LYS A 199 -11.70 7.59 18.07
CA LYS A 199 -10.66 7.40 19.11
C LYS A 199 -11.22 7.64 20.50
N LEU A 200 -12.01 8.69 20.69
CA LEU A 200 -12.65 8.99 21.98
C LEU A 200 -13.66 7.92 22.39
N ILE A 201 -14.52 7.46 21.48
CA ILE A 201 -15.47 6.37 21.74
C ILE A 201 -14.74 5.09 22.13
N ARG A 202 -13.67 4.74 21.42
CA ARG A 202 -12.86 3.55 21.72
C ARG A 202 -12.17 3.68 23.08
N LEU A 203 -11.63 4.85 23.39
CA LEU A 203 -11.01 5.12 24.69
C LEU A 203 -12.03 4.99 25.82
N GLN A 204 -13.20 5.60 25.67
CA GLN A 204 -14.30 5.51 26.64
C GLN A 204 -14.71 4.06 26.88
N SER A 205 -14.86 3.28 25.81
CA SER A 205 -15.22 1.86 25.89
C SER A 205 -14.19 1.06 26.70
N LEU A 206 -12.90 1.28 26.45
CA LEU A 206 -11.82 0.62 27.20
C LEU A 206 -11.84 0.97 28.69
N TYR A 207 -12.10 2.23 29.04
CA TYR A 207 -12.22 2.63 30.45
C TYR A 207 -13.42 1.99 31.15
N ILE A 208 -14.56 1.92 30.46
CA ILE A 208 -15.76 1.22 30.97
C ILE A 208 -15.44 -0.25 31.23
N ASP A 209 -14.72 -0.91 30.34
CA ASP A 209 -14.35 -2.32 30.49
C ASP A 209 -13.35 -2.55 31.64
N GLN A 210 -12.37 -1.65 31.81
CA GLN A 210 -11.48 -1.69 32.97
C GLN A 210 -12.24 -1.55 34.28
N PHE A 211 -13.19 -0.61 34.34
CA PHE A 211 -14.02 -0.41 35.52
C PHE A 211 -14.90 -1.64 35.82
N LYS A 212 -15.56 -2.20 34.80
CA LYS A 212 -16.35 -3.44 34.93
C LYS A 212 -15.49 -4.60 35.43
N ARG A 213 -14.28 -4.76 34.91
CA ARG A 213 -13.33 -5.80 35.37
C ARG A 213 -12.95 -5.60 36.83
N LEU A 214 -12.63 -4.37 37.23
CA LEU A 214 -12.28 -4.08 38.63
C LEU A 214 -13.46 -4.37 39.56
N GLN A 215 -14.67 -3.96 39.17
CA GLN A 215 -15.89 -4.24 39.93
C GLN A 215 -16.14 -5.74 40.07
N HIS A 216 -15.93 -6.52 39.00
CA HIS A 216 -16.02 -7.99 39.04
C HIS A 216 -15.02 -8.57 40.04
N LEU A 217 -13.75 -8.17 39.97
CA LEU A 217 -12.69 -8.65 40.87
C LEU A 217 -13.01 -8.36 42.34
N LEU A 218 -13.51 -7.16 42.65
CA LEU A 218 -13.90 -6.80 44.02
C LEU A 218 -15.08 -7.66 44.52
N LYS A 219 -16.11 -7.86 43.69
CA LYS A 219 -17.24 -8.74 44.01
C LYS A 219 -16.80 -10.19 44.24
N GLU A 220 -15.88 -10.69 43.43
CA GLU A 220 -15.36 -12.05 43.52
C GLU A 220 -14.47 -12.24 44.75
N LYS A 221 -13.61 -11.27 45.09
CA LYS A 221 -12.83 -11.28 46.33
C LYS A 221 -13.74 -11.29 47.57
N LYS A 222 -14.79 -10.45 47.58
CA LYS A 222 -15.79 -10.46 48.66
C LYS A 222 -16.48 -11.81 48.80
N ARG A 223 -16.90 -12.42 47.67
CA ARG A 223 -17.55 -13.74 47.67
C ARG A 223 -16.62 -14.81 48.24
N ARG A 224 -15.36 -14.85 47.80
CA ARG A 224 -14.34 -15.79 48.30
C ARG A 224 -14.09 -15.62 49.79
N PHE A 225 -13.96 -14.38 50.27
CA PHE A 225 -13.77 -14.10 51.69
C PHE A 225 -14.92 -14.61 52.55
N LEU A 226 -16.17 -14.33 52.15
CA LEU A 226 -17.34 -14.82 52.88
C LEU A 226 -17.43 -16.35 52.88
N HIS A 227 -17.06 -16.99 51.77
CA HIS A 227 -17.03 -18.45 51.68
C HIS A 227 -15.93 -19.06 52.57
N SER A 228 -14.72 -18.49 52.59
CA SER A 228 -13.63 -18.92 53.47
C SER A 228 -14.03 -18.81 54.94
N ARG A 229 -14.55 -17.64 55.33
CA ARG A 229 -15.00 -17.38 56.70
C ARG A 229 -16.11 -18.33 57.15
N LYS A 230 -17.03 -18.69 56.24
CA LYS A 230 -18.08 -19.67 56.51
C LYS A 230 -17.49 -21.07 56.71
N GLY A 231 -16.58 -21.51 55.83
CA GLY A 231 -15.91 -22.81 55.95
C GLY A 231 -15.07 -22.92 57.22
N GLU A 232 -14.36 -21.87 57.62
CA GLU A 232 -13.62 -21.82 58.89
C GLU A 232 -14.57 -21.96 60.10
N HIS A 233 -15.71 -21.30 60.09
CA HIS A 233 -16.71 -21.41 61.15
C HIS A 233 -17.39 -22.79 61.19
N GLU A 234 -17.58 -23.45 60.05
CA GLU A 234 -18.11 -24.82 59.96
C GLU A 234 -17.06 -25.87 60.36
N ALA A 235 -15.77 -25.59 60.20
CA ALA A 235 -14.67 -26.50 60.56
C ALA A 235 -14.22 -26.41 62.03
N ILE A 236 -14.50 -25.29 62.69
CA ILE A 236 -14.17 -25.04 64.12
C ILE A 236 -15.37 -25.35 65.04
N GLY A 237 -16.55 -25.58 64.46
CA GLY A 237 -17.76 -26.03 65.18
C GLY A 237 -17.71 -27.50 65.58
#